data_AF-A0A5Q2RMN2-F1
#
_entry.id   AF-A0A5Q2RMN2-F1
#
_cell.length_a   1.000
_cell.length_b   1.000
_cell.length_c   1.000
_cell.angle_alpha   90.00
_cell.angle_beta   90.00
_cell.angle_gamma   90.00
#
_symmetry.space_group_name_H-M   'P 1'
#
loop_
_entity.id
_entity.type
_entity.pdbx_description
1 polymer ?
#
loop_
_entity_poly.entity_id
_entity_poly.type
_entity_poly.pdbx_seq_one_letter_code
_entity_poly.pdbx_strand_id
1 'polypeptide(L)'
;MSSVATPDSSAELPVADEHAHEHPGEKTYLKIAVILAVLTALEVATYPAEDALGSAVIPILLVLMVIKFWYVAAFFMHLKFDSRMFSWVFIAGIVTGAACYLAVLATFEFFG
;
A
#
# COMPACT_ATOMS: atom_id res chain seq x y z
N MET A 1 20.21 -21.26 -69.55
CA MET A 1 20.42 -22.50 -68.78
C MET A 1 21.34 -22.19 -67.61
N SER A 2 21.04 -22.76 -66.43
CA SER A 2 21.63 -22.58 -65.10
C SER A 2 21.30 -21.22 -64.46
N SER A 3 20.30 -21.09 -63.58
CA SER A 3 20.14 -21.75 -62.27
C SER A 3 21.41 -21.72 -61.44
N VAL A 4 21.54 -20.69 -60.61
CA VAL A 4 21.99 -20.83 -59.22
C VAL A 4 21.07 -19.96 -58.39
N ALA A 5 20.02 -20.59 -57.87
CA ALA A 5 19.41 -20.14 -56.64
C ALA A 5 20.46 -20.28 -55.54
N THR A 6 20.79 -19.20 -54.86
CA THR A 6 21.45 -19.28 -53.55
C THR A 6 20.32 -19.41 -52.53
N PRO A 7 20.11 -20.59 -51.91
CA PRO A 7 19.26 -20.70 -50.76
C PRO A 7 20.10 -20.27 -49.56
N ASP A 8 20.18 -18.97 -49.28
CA ASP A 8 20.61 -18.55 -47.94
C ASP A 8 19.38 -18.52 -47.04
N SER A 9 18.90 -19.74 -46.80
CA SER A 9 18.05 -20.09 -45.68
C SER A 9 18.91 -20.07 -44.41
N SER A 10 19.37 -18.89 -44.02
CA SER A 10 19.80 -18.62 -42.66
C SER A 10 18.54 -18.42 -41.82
N ALA A 11 17.96 -19.57 -41.44
CA ALA A 11 17.15 -19.67 -40.25
C ALA A 11 18.01 -19.36 -39.03
N GLU A 12 17.34 -18.88 -37.97
CA GLU A 12 17.86 -18.39 -36.69
C GLU A 12 18.30 -16.91 -36.75
N LEU A 13 17.51 -15.98 -36.22
CA LEU A 13 16.88 -16.05 -34.91
C LEU A 13 15.38 -15.76 -35.02
N PRO A 14 14.49 -16.55 -34.38
CA PRO A 14 13.27 -15.96 -33.88
C PRO A 14 13.72 -14.88 -32.91
N VAL A 15 13.59 -13.61 -33.29
CA VAL A 15 13.54 -12.53 -32.32
C VAL A 15 12.20 -12.72 -31.62
N ALA A 16 12.17 -13.71 -30.73
CA ALA A 16 11.23 -13.75 -29.65
C ALA A 16 11.52 -12.46 -28.88
N ASP A 17 10.77 -11.41 -29.23
CA ASP A 17 10.50 -10.28 -28.36
C ASP A 17 9.70 -10.81 -27.16
N GLU A 18 10.36 -11.68 -26.38
CA GLU A 18 10.01 -12.05 -25.01
C GLU A 18 10.70 -11.09 -24.04
N HIS A 19 10.94 -9.85 -24.46
CA HIS A 19 10.98 -8.73 -23.53
C HIS A 19 9.54 -8.33 -23.16
N ALA A 20 8.76 -9.31 -22.70
CA ALA A 20 7.73 -9.05 -21.72
C ALA A 20 8.50 -8.57 -20.48
N HIS A 21 8.76 -7.27 -20.44
CA HIS A 21 9.27 -6.57 -19.27
C HIS A 21 8.34 -6.93 -18.12
N GLU A 22 8.75 -7.92 -17.36
CA GLU A 22 8.10 -8.32 -16.14
C GLU A 22 8.36 -7.17 -15.17
N HIS A 23 7.49 -6.16 -15.18
CA HIS A 23 7.51 -5.03 -14.26
C HIS A 23 7.21 -5.60 -12.86
N PRO A 24 8.21 -5.83 -11.97
CA PRO A 24 8.01 -6.67 -10.78
C PRO A 24 7.29 -5.93 -9.63
N GLY A 25 6.83 -4.70 -9.83
CA GLY A 25 6.30 -3.84 -8.75
C GLY A 25 4.79 -3.93 -8.55
N GLU A 26 4.00 -3.97 -9.62
CA GLU A 26 2.59 -3.57 -9.58
C GLU A 26 1.66 -4.61 -8.93
N LYS A 27 1.95 -5.89 -9.17
CA LYS A 27 1.12 -7.01 -8.69
C LYS A 27 1.14 -7.15 -7.17
N THR A 28 2.23 -6.74 -6.53
CA THR A 28 2.36 -6.77 -5.06
C THR A 28 1.47 -5.71 -4.42
N TYR A 29 1.52 -4.47 -4.90
CA TYR A 29 0.67 -3.37 -4.42
C TYR A 29 -0.82 -3.65 -4.60
N LEU A 30 -1.20 -4.24 -5.74
CA LEU A 30 -2.58 -4.63 -6.00
C LEU A 30 -3.08 -5.66 -4.97
N LYS A 31 -2.23 -6.60 -4.55
CA LYS A 31 -2.57 -7.60 -3.51
C LYS A 31 -2.86 -6.94 -2.17
N ILE A 32 -2.05 -5.95 -1.80
CA ILE A 32 -2.21 -5.21 -0.54
C ILE A 32 -3.45 -4.30 -0.59
N ALA A 33 -3.71 -3.68 -1.74
CA ALA A 33 -4.94 -2.93 -2.00
C ALA A 33 -6.20 -3.77 -1.77
N VAL A 34 -6.21 -5.00 -2.29
CA VAL A 34 -7.33 -5.93 -2.11
C VAL A 34 -7.48 -6.33 -0.64
N ILE A 35 -6.40 -6.61 0.07
CA ILE A 35 -6.46 -6.92 1.52
C ILE A 35 -7.04 -5.75 2.32
N LEU A 36 -6.60 -4.52 2.04
CA LEU A 36 -7.13 -3.30 2.65
C LEU A 36 -8.62 -3.11 2.33
N ALA A 37 -9.02 -3.32 1.08
CA ALA A 37 -10.42 -3.23 0.67
C ALA A 37 -11.30 -4.26 1.41
N VAL A 38 -10.81 -5.50 1.57
CA VAL A 38 -11.49 -6.54 2.36
C VAL A 38 -11.56 -6.16 3.83
N LEU A 39 -10.48 -5.62 4.40
CA LEU A 39 -10.45 -5.17 5.80
C LEU A 39 -11.41 -3.98 6.06
N THR A 40 -11.61 -3.12 5.07
CA THR A 40 -12.61 -2.03 5.11
C THR A 40 -14.03 -2.57 4.93
N ALA A 41 -14.25 -3.51 4.02
CA ALA A 41 -15.54 -4.16 3.85
C ALA A 41 -15.96 -4.92 5.13
N LEU A 42 -15.02 -5.59 5.79
CA LEU A 42 -15.26 -6.28 7.06
C LEU A 42 -15.62 -5.29 8.18
N GLU A 43 -14.94 -4.15 8.26
CA GLU A 43 -15.29 -3.08 9.20
C GLU A 43 -16.71 -2.56 8.95
N VAL A 44 -17.05 -2.22 7.70
CA VAL A 44 -18.38 -1.72 7.35
C VAL A 44 -19.45 -2.78 7.65
N ALA A 45 -19.15 -4.06 7.42
CA ALA A 45 -20.03 -5.17 7.78
C ALA A 45 -20.20 -5.36 9.30
N THR A 46 -19.34 -4.75 10.13
CA THR A 46 -19.46 -4.80 11.58
C THR A 46 -20.49 -3.78 12.10
N TYR A 47 -20.83 -2.71 11.35
CA TYR A 47 -21.88 -1.76 11.74
C TYR A 47 -23.24 -2.43 12.00
N PRO A 48 -23.80 -3.26 11.10
CA PRO A 48 -25.07 -3.94 11.39
C PRO A 48 -24.96 -5.03 12.46
N ALA A 49 -23.75 -5.40 12.91
CA ALA A 49 -23.49 -6.37 13.96
C ALA A 49 -23.10 -5.71 15.30
N GLU A 50 -23.21 -4.38 15.40
CA GLU A 50 -22.85 -3.59 16.58
C GLU A 50 -23.57 -4.05 17.86
N ASP A 51 -24.81 -4.52 17.72
CA ASP A 51 -25.61 -5.12 18.81
C ASP A 51 -24.97 -6.36 19.46
N ALA A 52 -24.10 -7.09 18.73
CA ALA A 52 -23.44 -8.29 19.26
C ALA A 52 -22.12 -7.99 19.98
N LEU A 53 -21.49 -6.83 19.71
CA LEU A 53 -20.15 -6.48 20.20
C LEU A 53 -20.16 -5.31 21.22
N GLY A 54 -21.27 -4.58 21.34
CA GLY A 54 -21.49 -3.60 22.39
C GLY A 54 -20.36 -2.56 22.55
N SER A 55 -19.92 -2.31 23.78
CA SER A 55 -18.84 -1.35 24.10
C SER A 55 -17.48 -1.67 23.47
N ALA A 56 -17.25 -2.90 22.99
CA ALA A 56 -15.99 -3.30 22.37
C ALA A 56 -15.86 -2.87 20.91
N VAL A 57 -16.96 -2.43 20.27
CA VAL A 57 -16.95 -1.93 18.89
C VAL A 57 -16.01 -0.72 18.75
N ILE A 58 -16.12 0.26 19.65
CA ILE A 58 -15.31 1.50 19.62
C ILE A 58 -13.79 1.21 19.59
N PRO A 59 -13.20 0.43 20.53
CA PRO A 59 -11.76 0.15 20.50
C PRO A 59 -11.36 -0.71 19.30
N ILE A 60 -12.20 -1.64 18.85
CA ILE A 60 -11.92 -2.48 17.66
C ILE A 60 -11.84 -1.62 16.39
N LEU A 61 -12.79 -0.70 16.20
CA LEU A 61 -12.79 0.24 15.07
C LEU A 61 -11.57 1.16 15.11
N LEU A 62 -11.18 1.65 16.29
CA LEU A 62 -9.97 2.45 16.46
C LEU A 62 -8.70 1.68 16.05
N VAL A 63 -8.57 0.43 16.47
CA VAL A 63 -7.43 -0.43 16.11
C VAL A 63 -7.42 -0.70 14.60
N LEU A 64 -8.58 -1.00 13.99
CA LEU A 64 -8.70 -1.19 12.55
C LEU A 64 -8.31 0.07 11.77
N MET A 65 -8.67 1.26 12.25
CA MET A 65 -8.26 2.54 11.65
C MET A 65 -6.74 2.73 11.66
N VAL A 66 -6.08 2.47 12.79
CA VAL A 66 -4.62 2.57 12.90
C VAL A 66 -3.93 1.57 11.96
N ILE A 67 -4.41 0.33 11.92
CA ILE A 67 -3.85 -0.72 11.05
C ILE A 67 -4.02 -0.35 9.57
N LYS A 68 -5.20 0.14 9.17
CA LYS A 68 -5.46 0.60 7.80
C LYS A 68 -4.52 1.73 7.43
N PHE A 69 -4.41 2.74 8.29
CA PHE A 69 -3.52 3.88 8.08
C PHE A 69 -2.07 3.44 7.88
N TRP A 70 -1.58 2.53 8.71
CA TRP A 70 -0.23 1.97 8.58
C TRP A 70 -0.04 1.24 7.25
N TYR A 71 -0.97 0.36 6.88
CA TYR A 71 -0.88 -0.40 5.65
C TYR A 71 -0.89 0.50 4.40
N VAL A 72 -1.73 1.55 4.39
CA VAL A 72 -1.74 2.56 3.33
C VAL A 72 -0.42 3.31 3.28
N ALA A 73 0.11 3.78 4.42
CA ALA A 73 1.41 4.46 4.46
C ALA A 73 2.57 3.56 4.01
N ALA A 74 2.64 2.32 4.50
CA ALA A 74 3.76 1.42 4.20
C ALA A 74 3.77 0.97 2.73
N PHE A 75 2.60 0.74 2.13
CA PHE A 75 2.49 0.12 0.82
C PHE A 75 1.95 1.04 -0.29
N PHE A 76 0.92 1.85 -0.05
CA PHE A 76 0.41 2.76 -1.09
C PHE A 76 1.25 4.04 -1.25
N MET A 77 1.93 4.50 -0.20
CA MET A 77 2.88 5.61 -0.31
C MET A 77 4.29 5.19 -0.76
N HIS A 78 4.48 3.95 -1.25
CA HIS A 78 5.75 3.47 -1.82
C HIS A 78 6.94 3.38 -0.83
N LEU A 79 6.72 3.72 0.45
CA LEU A 79 7.70 3.79 1.54
C LEU A 79 8.52 2.52 1.82
N LYS A 80 7.92 1.34 1.58
CA LYS A 80 8.62 0.05 1.71
C LYS A 80 9.63 -0.19 0.58
N PHE A 81 9.44 0.45 -0.57
CA PHE A 81 10.21 0.25 -1.80
C PHE A 81 11.04 1.49 -2.19
N ASP A 82 10.85 2.61 -1.50
CA ASP A 82 11.61 3.85 -1.66
C ASP A 82 12.67 4.01 -0.54
N SER A 83 13.58 4.98 -0.70
CA SER A 83 14.65 5.27 0.24
C SER A 83 14.12 5.63 1.63
N ARG A 84 14.87 5.26 2.69
CA ARG A 84 14.49 5.50 4.11
C ARG A 84 14.20 6.97 4.44
N MET A 85 14.55 7.89 3.55
CA MET A 85 14.32 9.33 3.71
C MET A 85 12.83 9.67 3.72
N PHE A 86 12.02 9.05 2.84
CA PHE A 86 10.58 9.28 2.83
C PHE A 86 9.91 8.77 4.12
N SER A 87 10.40 7.64 4.67
CA SER A 87 9.88 7.10 5.93
C SER A 87 10.14 8.04 7.08
N TRP A 88 11.32 8.67 7.09
CA TRP A 88 11.69 9.64 8.10
C TRP A 88 10.80 10.90 8.06
N VAL A 89 10.50 11.44 6.88
CA VAL A 89 9.61 12.61 6.74
C VAL A 89 8.18 12.28 7.19
N PHE A 90 7.68 11.09 6.85
CA PHE A 90 6.34 10.66 7.28
C PHE A 90 6.25 10.50 8.80
N ILE A 91 7.25 9.85 9.42
CA ILE A 91 7.33 9.69 10.87
C ILE A 91 7.47 11.06 11.56
N ALA A 92 8.28 11.96 11.01
CA ALA A 92 8.39 13.32 11.51
C ALA A 92 7.05 14.07 11.48
N GLY A 93 6.23 13.85 10.45
CA GLY A 93 4.86 14.37 10.38
C GLY A 93 3.95 13.82 11.48
N ILE A 94 3.96 12.51 11.73
CA ILE A 94 3.19 11.89 12.83
C ILE A 94 3.63 12.44 14.19
N VAL A 95 4.95 12.49 14.43
CA VAL A 95 5.52 12.99 15.68
C VAL A 95 5.16 14.46 15.87
N THR A 96 5.26 15.28 14.83
CA THR A 96 4.91 16.70 14.89
C THR A 96 3.41 16.88 15.16
N GLY A 97 2.54 16.12 14.49
CA GLY A 97 1.09 16.16 14.73
C GLY A 97 0.72 15.75 16.15
N ALA A 98 1.31 14.66 16.65
CA ALA A 98 1.12 14.23 18.04
C ALA A 98 1.63 15.27 19.03
N ALA A 99 2.79 15.89 18.78
CA ALA A 99 3.34 16.96 19.60
C ALA A 99 2.41 18.19 19.63
N CYS A 100 1.89 18.62 18.48
CA CYS A 100 0.91 19.71 18.42
C CYS A 100 -0.36 19.38 19.21
N TYR A 101 -0.89 18.15 19.07
CA TYR A 101 -2.07 17.72 19.82
C TYR A 101 -1.82 17.72 21.33
N LEU A 102 -0.69 17.17 21.79
CA LEU A 102 -0.30 17.17 23.19
C LEU A 102 -0.08 18.59 23.73
N ALA A 103 0.52 19.49 22.94
CA ALA A 103 0.72 20.88 23.33
C ALA A 103 -0.62 21.61 23.55
N VAL A 104 -1.61 21.36 22.69
CA VAL A 104 -2.96 21.91 22.85
C VAL A 104 -3.63 21.32 24.09
N LEU A 105 -3.56 20.00 24.30
CA LEU A 105 -4.10 19.37 25.52
C LEU A 105 -3.46 19.92 26.80
N ALA A 106 -2.13 20.07 26.82
CA ALA A 106 -1.42 20.65 27.94
C ALA A 106 -1.86 22.10 28.20
N THR A 107 -2.16 22.87 27.15
CA THR A 107 -2.69 24.22 27.32
C THR A 107 -4.07 24.20 28.00
N PHE A 108 -4.96 23.28 27.62
CA PHE A 108 -6.27 23.18 28.27
C PHE A 108 -6.21 22.62 29.71
N GLU A 109 -5.25 21.76 30.04
CA GLU A 109 -5.08 21.26 31.41
C GLU A 109 -4.40 22.30 32.33
N PHE A 110 -3.46 23.10 31.80
CA PHE A 110 -2.70 24.07 32.57
C PHE A 110 -3.41 25.44 32.70
N PHE A 111 -4.39 25.72 31.84
CA PHE A 111 -5.13 26.99 31.79
C PHE A 111 -6.66 26.80 31.94
N GLY A 112 -7.11 25.58 32.22
CA GLY A 112 -8.51 25.22 32.48
C GLY A 112 -8.85 25.13 33.97
#